data_AF-A0A4Q6EK00-F1
#
_entry.id   AF-A0A4Q6EK00-F1
#
_cell.length_a   1.000
_cell.length_b   1.000
_cell.length_c   1.000
_cell.angle_alpha   90.00
_cell.angle_beta   90.00
_cell.angle_gamma   90.00
#
_symmetry.space_group_name_H-M   'P 1'
#
loop_
_entity.id
_entity.type
_entity.pdbx_description
1 polymer ?
#
loop_
_entity_poly.entity_id
_entity_poly.type
_entity_poly.pdbx_seq_one_letter_code
_entity_poly.pdbx_strand_id
1 'polypeptide(L)'
;MRCRTLLPLSLLFLAAPASAAPLKILVTSFEAYNGRSVNGSLQVAEALKALSRPGEVEFVTCTLPVEFGVAGKRAIDCFENEEPKPAMVLSLGESPSRACAVSLETRAANLMVDFLDGDAKGVKKAFEKVEEGGPLYEPLTLPVPEMFCTVEAGLNDELEPSASAGEFVCNDVAYQLARYLKPKKIPSGFIHVPAPGRCEEDRPASETAGRLRAMLMAAAQSLNDSNPAFKGTVPIPCDTPEVSAELKALSSFASKSCLAIVKKDIAARAAEENKKIPPLLRAKYKGAKP
;
A
#
# COMPACT_ATOMS: atom_id res chain seq x y z
N MET A 1 48.41 24.36 50.66
CA MET A 1 48.00 23.04 50.14
C MET A 1 46.48 22.95 50.09
N ARG A 2 45.95 22.84 48.86
CA ARG A 2 44.64 22.36 48.38
C ARG A 2 43.33 22.70 49.11
N CYS A 3 42.56 23.51 48.36
CA CYS A 3 41.13 23.74 48.35
C CYS A 3 40.28 22.44 48.35
N ARG A 4 39.13 22.43 49.07
CA ARG A 4 38.04 21.46 48.90
C ARG A 4 36.69 22.14 49.18
N THR A 5 36.09 22.71 48.14
CA THR A 5 34.66 23.01 48.06
C THR A 5 33.93 21.75 47.61
N LEU A 6 33.01 21.26 48.44
CA LEU A 6 32.05 20.22 48.08
C LEU A 6 30.89 20.88 47.33
N LEU A 7 30.81 20.67 46.02
CA LEU A 7 29.60 20.92 45.24
C LEU A 7 28.67 19.71 45.38
N PRO A 8 27.35 19.88 45.57
CA PRO A 8 26.42 18.77 45.48
C PRO A 8 26.32 18.32 44.02
N LEU A 9 26.50 17.02 43.81
CA LEU A 9 26.30 16.36 42.53
C LEU A 9 24.79 16.29 42.26
N SER A 10 24.23 17.38 41.72
CA SER A 10 22.88 17.35 41.15
C SER A 10 22.91 16.40 39.95
N LEU A 11 22.41 15.19 40.13
CA LEU A 11 22.04 14.31 39.03
C LEU A 11 20.96 15.00 38.21
N LEU A 12 21.37 15.73 37.17
CA LEU A 12 20.52 15.92 36.00
C LEU A 12 20.34 14.52 35.39
N PHE A 13 19.24 13.86 35.74
CA PHE A 13 18.66 12.90 34.83
C PHE A 13 18.25 13.69 33.59
N LEU A 14 19.08 13.71 32.55
CA LEU A 14 18.58 13.92 31.21
C LEU A 14 17.58 12.78 30.98
N ALA A 15 16.29 13.09 31.06
CA ALA A 15 15.27 12.24 30.50
C ALA A 15 15.69 12.03 29.03
N ALA A 16 16.03 10.80 28.68
CA ALA A 16 16.12 10.43 27.27
C ALA A 16 14.81 10.88 26.61
N PRO A 17 14.85 11.57 25.45
CA PRO A 17 13.63 11.93 24.77
C PRO A 17 12.81 10.65 24.60
N ALA A 18 11.56 10.67 25.04
CA ALA A 18 10.64 9.55 24.86
C ALA A 18 10.69 9.19 23.37
N SER A 19 11.26 8.02 23.04
CA SER A 19 11.33 7.54 21.67
C SER A 19 9.92 7.58 21.10
N ALA A 20 9.70 8.40 20.07
CA ALA A 20 8.45 8.39 19.34
C ALA A 20 8.16 6.94 18.91
N ALA A 21 6.92 6.48 19.11
CA ALA A 21 6.51 5.16 18.64
C ALA A 21 6.66 5.11 17.10
N PRO A 22 7.15 3.99 16.53
CA PRO A 22 7.37 3.89 15.10
C PRO A 22 6.06 3.98 14.31
N LEU A 23 6.14 4.44 13.06
CA LEU A 23 5.05 4.37 12.10
C LEU A 23 4.71 2.90 11.82
N LYS A 24 3.55 2.41 12.25
CA LYS A 24 3.11 1.03 11.96
C LYS A 24 2.32 0.96 10.64
N ILE A 25 2.71 0.04 9.75
CA ILE A 25 2.08 -0.20 8.45
C ILE A 25 1.68 -1.68 8.34
N LEU A 26 0.41 -1.94 8.07
CA LEU A 26 -0.05 -3.29 7.75
C LEU A 26 0.22 -3.59 6.28
N VAL A 27 0.94 -4.67 6.02
CA VAL A 27 1.19 -5.19 4.67
C VAL A 27 0.45 -6.52 4.52
N THR A 28 -0.55 -6.58 3.65
CA THR A 28 -1.21 -7.85 3.32
C THR A 28 -0.62 -8.45 2.06
N SER A 29 -0.57 -9.77 1.98
CA SER A 29 -0.10 -10.52 0.80
C SER A 29 -0.95 -11.77 0.61
N PHE A 30 -0.79 -12.49 -0.49
CA PHE A 30 -1.56 -13.70 -0.76
C PHE A 30 -0.73 -14.98 -0.62
N GLU A 31 -1.40 -16.05 -0.22
CA GLU A 31 -0.88 -17.41 -0.33
C GLU A 31 -0.60 -17.79 -1.80
N ALA A 32 0.14 -18.88 -2.00
CA ALA A 32 0.34 -19.45 -3.32
C ALA A 32 -0.97 -20.01 -3.90
N TYR A 33 -1.15 -19.86 -5.21
CA TYR A 33 -2.38 -20.25 -5.91
C TYR A 33 -2.06 -20.75 -7.33
N ASN A 34 -2.99 -21.53 -7.91
CA ASN A 34 -2.94 -22.06 -9.28
C ASN A 34 -1.64 -22.82 -9.61
N GLY A 35 -1.28 -23.79 -8.76
CA GLY A 35 -0.13 -24.68 -8.98
C GLY A 35 1.24 -24.05 -8.71
N ARG A 36 1.31 -22.79 -8.26
CA ARG A 36 2.55 -22.15 -7.82
C ARG A 36 2.96 -22.63 -6.43
N SER A 37 4.26 -22.73 -6.20
CA SER A 37 4.84 -23.03 -4.88
C SER A 37 5.01 -21.78 -4.00
N VAL A 38 5.09 -20.61 -4.63
CA VAL A 38 5.28 -19.32 -3.95
C VAL A 38 4.54 -18.21 -4.70
N ASN A 39 4.09 -17.20 -3.94
CA ASN A 39 3.50 -15.98 -4.45
C ASN A 39 4.48 -14.81 -4.22
N GLY A 40 4.79 -14.05 -5.26
CA GLY A 40 5.69 -12.89 -5.22
C GLY A 40 5.23 -11.83 -4.22
N SER A 41 3.92 -11.65 -4.04
CA SER A 41 3.39 -10.72 -3.03
C SER A 41 3.83 -11.10 -1.61
N LEU A 42 3.90 -12.40 -1.31
CA LEU A 42 4.34 -12.91 -0.01
C LEU A 42 5.83 -12.65 0.20
N GLN A 43 6.66 -12.95 -0.81
CA GLN A 43 8.10 -12.70 -0.74
C GLN A 43 8.42 -11.22 -0.54
N VAL A 44 7.70 -10.32 -1.24
CA VAL A 44 7.87 -8.87 -1.06
C VAL A 44 7.39 -8.42 0.31
N ALA A 45 6.28 -8.97 0.84
CA ALA A 45 5.81 -8.64 2.19
C ALA A 45 6.80 -9.09 3.29
N GLU A 46 7.38 -10.28 3.16
CA GLU A 46 8.43 -10.77 4.08
C GLU A 46 9.69 -9.91 4.02
N ALA A 47 10.10 -9.53 2.80
CA ALA A 47 11.22 -8.62 2.63
C ALA A 47 10.94 -7.22 3.20
N LEU A 48 9.73 -6.69 3.05
CA LEU A 48 9.31 -5.43 3.69
C LEU A 48 9.36 -5.55 5.21
N LYS A 49 8.87 -6.65 5.79
CA LYS A 49 8.96 -6.92 7.23
C LYS A 49 10.40 -6.85 7.73
N ALA A 50 11.33 -7.45 6.99
CA ALA A 50 12.76 -7.42 7.31
C ALA A 50 13.38 -6.01 7.21
N LEU A 51 12.74 -5.07 6.50
CA LEU A 51 13.14 -3.67 6.40
C LEU A 51 12.53 -2.77 7.49
N SER A 52 11.81 -3.35 8.47
CA SER A 52 11.36 -2.60 9.65
C SER A 52 12.56 -2.02 10.39
N ARG A 53 12.43 -0.78 10.88
CA ARG A 53 13.47 -0.06 11.61
C ARG A 53 12.92 0.45 12.94
N PRO A 54 13.49 0.04 14.08
CA PRO A 54 13.06 0.48 15.40
C PRO A 54 13.04 2.00 15.52
N GLY A 55 11.95 2.53 16.08
CA GLY A 55 11.76 3.97 16.23
C GLY A 55 11.56 4.73 14.92
N GLU A 56 11.45 4.03 13.78
CA GLU A 56 11.18 4.61 12.46
C GLU A 56 9.86 4.09 11.87
N VAL A 57 9.87 2.84 11.41
CA VAL A 57 8.75 2.20 10.72
C VAL A 57 8.70 0.72 11.09
N GLU A 58 7.51 0.23 11.39
CA GLU A 58 7.23 -1.18 11.63
C GLU A 58 6.28 -1.70 10.55
N PHE A 59 6.72 -2.72 9.81
CA PHE A 59 5.88 -3.43 8.85
C PHE A 59 5.34 -4.71 9.49
N VAL A 60 4.04 -4.74 9.77
CA VAL A 60 3.35 -5.94 10.23
C VAL A 60 2.71 -6.63 9.03
N THR A 61 2.83 -7.96 8.95
CA THR A 61 2.39 -8.71 7.76
C THR A 61 1.20 -9.62 8.06
N CYS A 62 0.27 -9.70 7.10
CA CYS A 62 -0.86 -10.62 7.15
C CYS A 62 -1.02 -11.32 5.80
N THR A 63 -0.82 -12.64 5.78
CA THR A 63 -1.04 -13.46 4.59
C THR A 63 -2.52 -13.83 4.47
N LEU A 64 -3.08 -13.63 3.29
CA LEU A 64 -4.49 -13.81 2.96
C LEU A 64 -4.68 -15.06 2.10
N PRO A 65 -5.77 -15.81 2.30
CA PRO A 65 -6.14 -16.87 1.37
C PRO A 65 -6.55 -16.26 0.02
N VAL A 66 -6.41 -17.02 -1.06
CA VAL A 66 -6.98 -16.64 -2.37
C VAL A 66 -8.43 -17.12 -2.41
N GLU A 67 -9.31 -16.46 -1.66
CA GLU A 67 -10.73 -16.83 -1.53
C GLU A 67 -11.63 -15.59 -1.52
N PHE A 68 -12.65 -15.57 -2.39
CA PHE A 68 -13.60 -14.46 -2.50
C PHE A 68 -14.38 -14.26 -1.21
N GLY A 69 -14.53 -13.00 -0.78
CA GLY A 69 -15.27 -12.62 0.42
C GLY A 69 -14.59 -12.98 1.75
N VAL A 70 -13.67 -13.95 1.77
CA VAL A 70 -12.92 -14.36 2.97
C VAL A 70 -11.63 -13.57 3.11
N ALA A 71 -10.88 -13.38 2.02
CA ALA A 71 -9.62 -12.64 2.04
C ALA A 71 -9.80 -11.21 2.57
N GLY A 72 -10.85 -10.51 2.12
CA GLY A 72 -11.16 -9.14 2.54
C GLY A 72 -11.48 -9.04 4.04
N LYS A 73 -12.31 -9.97 4.55
CA LYS A 73 -12.61 -10.07 5.99
C LYS A 73 -11.36 -10.36 6.80
N ARG A 74 -10.52 -11.29 6.35
CA ARG A 74 -9.24 -11.62 7.00
C ARG A 74 -8.31 -10.42 7.07
N ALA A 75 -8.24 -9.62 6.01
CA ALA A 75 -7.45 -8.39 5.99
C ALA A 75 -7.95 -7.36 7.02
N ILE A 76 -9.28 -7.19 7.13
CA ILE A 76 -9.91 -6.34 8.14
C ILE A 76 -9.60 -6.85 9.56
N ASP A 77 -9.73 -8.16 9.80
CA ASP A 77 -9.40 -8.75 11.09
C ASP A 77 -7.94 -8.56 11.45
N CYS A 78 -7.02 -8.71 10.50
CA CYS A 78 -5.60 -8.42 10.71
C CYS A 78 -5.36 -6.96 11.10
N PHE A 79 -6.04 -6.00 10.45
CA PHE A 79 -5.98 -4.60 10.85
C PHE A 79 -6.51 -4.38 12.28
N GLU A 80 -7.64 -5.00 12.62
CA GLU A 80 -8.28 -4.80 13.92
C GLU A 80 -7.52 -5.48 15.08
N ASN A 81 -6.74 -6.53 14.82
CA ASN A 81 -5.98 -7.21 15.87
C ASN A 81 -4.63 -6.56 16.20
N GLU A 82 -4.24 -5.52 15.45
CA GLU A 82 -2.98 -4.82 15.67
C GLU A 82 -3.12 -3.69 16.70
N GLU A 83 -2.21 -3.68 17.68
CA GLU A 83 -2.10 -2.63 18.71
C GLU A 83 -0.65 -2.12 18.81
N PRO A 84 -0.39 -0.81 18.70
CA PRO A 84 -1.33 0.22 18.26
C PRO A 84 -1.85 -0.05 16.84
N LYS A 85 -2.98 0.54 16.47
CA LYS A 85 -3.58 0.40 15.13
C LYS A 85 -2.59 0.83 14.03
N PRO A 86 -2.52 0.10 12.90
CA PRO A 86 -1.72 0.52 11.75
C PRO A 86 -2.20 1.88 11.22
N ALA A 87 -1.25 2.72 10.87
CA ALA A 87 -1.53 4.05 10.33
C ALA A 87 -1.97 4.04 8.87
N MET A 88 -1.58 3.00 8.14
CA MET A 88 -1.93 2.77 6.75
C MET A 88 -1.88 1.28 6.44
N VAL A 89 -2.56 0.89 5.36
CA VAL A 89 -2.63 -0.49 4.88
C VAL A 89 -2.15 -0.55 3.42
N LEU A 90 -1.17 -1.40 3.14
CA LEU A 90 -0.77 -1.75 1.78
C LEU A 90 -1.10 -3.22 1.52
N SER A 91 -1.93 -3.48 0.53
CA SER A 91 -2.15 -4.83 0.03
C SER A 91 -1.29 -5.11 -1.19
N LEU A 92 -0.66 -6.29 -1.22
CA LEU A 92 0.16 -6.76 -2.32
C LEU A 92 -0.52 -7.96 -3.00
N GLY A 93 -0.44 -8.02 -4.32
CA GLY A 93 -0.88 -9.16 -5.12
C GLY A 93 0.02 -9.39 -6.33
N GLU A 94 0.01 -10.59 -6.90
CA GLU A 94 0.70 -10.86 -8.16
C GLU A 94 -0.14 -10.42 -9.36
N SER A 95 0.46 -9.68 -10.30
CA SER A 95 -0.21 -9.40 -11.57
C SER A 95 -0.06 -10.59 -12.53
N PRO A 96 -1.16 -11.22 -12.99
CA PRO A 96 -1.10 -12.27 -14.00
C PRO A 96 -0.96 -11.73 -15.43
N SER A 97 -1.10 -10.42 -15.68
CA SER A 97 -1.14 -9.85 -17.05
C SER A 97 0.01 -8.90 -17.39
N ARG A 98 0.77 -8.45 -16.41
CA ARG A 98 1.82 -7.43 -16.60
C ARG A 98 3.17 -8.08 -16.41
N ALA A 99 3.93 -8.18 -17.51
CA ALA A 99 5.12 -9.03 -17.58
C ALA A 99 6.13 -8.68 -16.47
N CYS A 100 6.36 -7.39 -16.23
CA CYS A 100 7.42 -6.94 -15.33
C CYS A 100 7.14 -5.68 -14.52
N ALA A 101 5.92 -5.15 -14.62
CA ALA A 101 5.59 -3.89 -14.01
C ALA A 101 5.20 -4.02 -12.53
N VAL A 102 5.62 -3.06 -11.71
CA VAL A 102 5.02 -2.81 -10.39
C VAL A 102 3.90 -1.80 -10.60
N SER A 103 2.67 -2.22 -10.35
CA SER A 103 1.49 -1.41 -10.69
C SER A 103 0.84 -0.85 -9.43
N LEU A 104 0.81 0.48 -9.31
CA LEU A 104 0.16 1.17 -8.20
C LEU A 104 -1.32 1.35 -8.54
N GLU A 105 -2.17 0.58 -7.88
CA GLU A 105 -3.61 0.65 -8.12
C GLU A 105 -4.19 1.92 -7.48
N THR A 106 -5.04 2.60 -8.26
CA THR A 106 -5.64 3.88 -7.87
C THR A 106 -7.10 3.75 -7.43
N ARG A 107 -7.74 2.61 -7.73
CA ARG A 107 -9.13 2.32 -7.38
C ARG A 107 -9.42 0.83 -7.38
N ALA A 108 -10.46 0.44 -6.66
CA ALA A 108 -11.03 -0.90 -6.68
C ALA A 108 -12.47 -0.86 -7.21
N ALA A 109 -12.87 -1.89 -7.94
CA ALA A 109 -14.21 -2.03 -8.51
C ALA A 109 -15.13 -2.83 -7.58
N ASN A 110 -16.41 -2.46 -7.53
CA ASN A 110 -17.46 -3.25 -6.89
C ASN A 110 -17.93 -4.39 -7.81
N LEU A 111 -16.99 -5.26 -8.18
CA LEU A 111 -17.22 -6.30 -9.15
C LEU A 111 -16.25 -7.47 -8.94
N MET A 112 -16.78 -8.67 -8.92
CA MET A 112 -16.05 -9.92 -8.88
C MET A 112 -16.33 -10.73 -10.14
N VAL A 113 -15.26 -11.13 -10.82
CA VAL A 113 -15.31 -11.89 -12.07
C VAL A 113 -14.20 -12.93 -12.09
N ASP A 114 -14.61 -14.18 -12.20
CA ASP A 114 -13.76 -15.30 -12.64
C ASP A 114 -14.64 -16.45 -13.13
N PHE A 115 -14.50 -16.76 -14.42
CA PHE A 115 -15.26 -17.82 -15.10
C PHE A 115 -14.45 -19.11 -15.27
N LEU A 116 -13.11 -19.02 -15.18
CA LEU A 116 -12.21 -20.04 -15.70
C LEU A 116 -11.72 -20.96 -14.59
N ASP A 117 -10.95 -20.41 -13.67
CA ASP A 117 -10.12 -21.21 -12.77
C ASP A 117 -10.80 -21.39 -11.40
N GLY A 118 -11.55 -20.37 -10.94
CA GLY A 118 -12.13 -20.32 -9.60
C GLY A 118 -11.08 -20.00 -8.55
N ASP A 119 -11.48 -19.46 -7.41
CA ASP A 119 -10.56 -19.20 -6.30
C ASP A 119 -9.97 -20.50 -5.68
N ALA A 120 -9.21 -20.41 -4.60
CA ALA A 120 -8.58 -21.58 -3.96
C ALA A 120 -9.59 -22.62 -3.42
N LYS A 121 -10.88 -22.29 -3.34
CA LYS A 121 -11.99 -23.21 -3.02
C LYS A 121 -12.78 -23.65 -4.25
N GLY A 122 -12.34 -23.25 -5.45
CA GLY A 122 -13.02 -23.50 -6.71
C GLY A 122 -14.25 -22.60 -6.92
N VAL A 123 -14.41 -21.54 -6.13
CA VAL A 123 -15.55 -20.62 -6.27
C VAL A 123 -15.30 -19.69 -7.44
N LYS A 124 -16.23 -19.70 -8.38
CA LYS A 124 -16.26 -18.84 -9.56
C LYS A 124 -17.24 -17.70 -9.34
N LYS A 125 -16.99 -16.55 -9.95
CA LYS A 125 -17.83 -15.35 -9.83
C LYS A 125 -18.24 -14.84 -11.20
N ALA A 126 -19.53 -14.62 -11.38
CA ALA A 126 -20.11 -14.24 -12.66
C ALA A 126 -20.71 -12.82 -12.62
N PHE A 127 -19.83 -11.80 -12.66
CA PHE A 127 -20.23 -10.39 -12.55
C PHE A 127 -21.04 -10.09 -11.27
N GLU A 128 -20.58 -10.63 -10.14
CA GLU A 128 -21.20 -10.40 -8.84
C GLU A 128 -20.63 -9.14 -8.18
N LYS A 129 -21.41 -8.47 -7.34
CA LYS A 129 -20.92 -7.30 -6.59
C LYS A 129 -20.17 -7.75 -5.34
N VAL A 130 -19.17 -6.97 -4.96
CA VAL A 130 -18.52 -7.10 -3.64
C VAL A 130 -19.47 -6.65 -2.53
N GLU A 131 -20.12 -5.49 -2.71
CA GLU A 131 -21.08 -4.90 -1.78
C GLU A 131 -22.36 -4.50 -2.52
N GLU A 132 -23.50 -5.07 -2.14
CA GLU A 132 -24.79 -4.63 -2.68
C GLU A 132 -25.11 -3.19 -2.29
N GLY A 133 -25.45 -2.35 -3.27
CA GLY A 133 -25.70 -0.92 -3.07
C GLY A 133 -24.44 -0.06 -2.91
N GLY A 134 -23.24 -0.66 -2.86
CA GLY A 134 -21.97 0.06 -2.82
C GLY A 134 -21.66 0.80 -4.13
N PRO A 135 -20.82 1.86 -4.09
CA PRO A 135 -20.41 2.59 -5.29
C PRO A 135 -19.66 1.68 -6.26
N LEU A 136 -19.75 1.95 -7.56
CA LEU A 136 -19.13 1.14 -8.60
C LEU A 136 -17.61 1.06 -8.44
N TYR A 137 -16.98 2.16 -8.01
CA TYR A 137 -15.56 2.21 -7.68
C TYR A 137 -15.37 2.83 -6.31
N GLU A 138 -14.35 2.38 -5.60
CA GLU A 138 -13.80 3.09 -4.45
C GLU A 138 -12.37 3.53 -4.76
N PRO A 139 -11.99 4.79 -4.48
CA PRO A 139 -10.62 5.24 -4.63
C PRO A 139 -9.73 4.57 -3.58
N LEU A 140 -8.54 4.16 -4.01
CA LEU A 140 -7.46 3.85 -3.10
C LEU A 140 -6.79 5.16 -2.68
N THR A 141 -6.46 5.26 -1.40
CA THR A 141 -6.17 6.55 -0.73
C THR A 141 -4.71 6.74 -0.36
N LEU A 142 -3.85 5.76 -0.64
CA LEU A 142 -2.41 6.01 -0.68
C LEU A 142 -2.10 7.03 -1.81
N PRO A 143 -1.22 8.02 -1.55
CA PRO A 143 -0.91 9.09 -2.49
C PRO A 143 -0.01 8.60 -3.63
N VAL A 144 -0.62 7.88 -4.60
CA VAL A 144 0.09 7.27 -5.73
C VAL A 144 1.00 8.25 -6.48
N PRO A 145 0.63 9.51 -6.79
CA PRO A 145 1.53 10.44 -7.46
C PRO A 145 2.82 10.69 -6.67
N GLU A 146 2.72 10.89 -5.37
CA GLU A 146 3.84 11.14 -4.49
C GLU A 146 4.71 9.88 -4.34
N MET A 147 4.09 8.72 -4.16
CA MET A 147 4.78 7.42 -4.17
C MET A 147 5.56 7.20 -5.47
N PHE A 148 4.91 7.42 -6.60
CA PHE A 148 5.49 7.22 -7.93
C PHE A 148 6.68 8.14 -8.18
N CYS A 149 6.49 9.44 -7.96
CA CYS A 149 7.51 10.44 -8.24
C CYS A 149 8.73 10.35 -7.31
N THR A 150 8.62 9.68 -6.16
CA THR A 150 9.76 9.46 -5.25
C THR A 150 10.80 8.50 -5.81
N VAL A 151 10.40 7.56 -6.67
CA VAL A 151 11.31 6.52 -7.18
C VAL A 151 11.56 6.62 -8.69
N GLU A 152 10.89 7.53 -9.40
CA GLU A 152 10.93 7.62 -10.87
C GLU A 152 12.35 7.78 -11.44
N ALA A 153 13.25 8.50 -10.76
CA ALA A 153 14.63 8.66 -11.23
C ALA A 153 15.56 7.53 -10.75
N GLY A 154 15.41 6.34 -11.33
CA GLY A 154 16.45 5.30 -11.19
C GLY A 154 16.04 3.84 -11.37
N LEU A 155 14.85 3.52 -11.90
CA LEU A 155 14.39 2.14 -11.95
C LEU A 155 14.60 1.47 -13.32
N ASN A 156 15.09 0.23 -13.28
CA ASN A 156 15.00 -0.76 -14.36
C ASN A 156 13.63 -1.50 -14.38
N ASP A 157 12.71 -1.16 -13.46
CA ASP A 157 11.36 -1.73 -13.38
C ASP A 157 10.39 -0.78 -14.06
N GLU A 158 9.47 -1.30 -14.88
CA GLU A 158 8.34 -0.49 -15.35
C GLU A 158 7.41 -0.21 -14.15
N LEU A 159 7.53 0.97 -13.55
CA LEU A 159 6.56 1.45 -12.59
C LEU A 159 5.38 2.06 -13.34
N GLU A 160 4.14 1.70 -12.99
CA GLU A 160 2.97 2.32 -13.61
C GLU A 160 1.84 2.60 -12.61
N PRO A 161 1.17 3.76 -12.72
CA PRO A 161 -0.15 3.91 -12.13
C PRO A 161 -1.16 3.03 -12.90
N SER A 162 -2.04 2.37 -12.16
CA SER A 162 -3.05 1.47 -12.70
C SER A 162 -4.44 1.84 -12.21
N ALA A 163 -5.41 1.79 -13.12
CA ALA A 163 -6.81 2.13 -12.85
C ALA A 163 -7.71 0.89 -12.73
N SER A 164 -7.13 -0.31 -12.68
CA SER A 164 -7.85 -1.56 -12.46
C SER A 164 -6.94 -2.57 -11.76
N ALA A 165 -7.36 -3.00 -10.57
CA ALA A 165 -6.78 -4.15 -9.88
C ALA A 165 -7.27 -5.50 -10.46
N GLY A 166 -7.91 -5.49 -11.63
CA GLY A 166 -8.70 -6.61 -12.15
C GLY A 166 -10.02 -6.74 -11.39
N GLU A 167 -10.66 -7.91 -11.51
CA GLU A 167 -11.93 -8.22 -10.85
C GLU A 167 -11.85 -9.53 -10.05
N PHE A 168 -10.65 -10.03 -9.77
CA PHE A 168 -10.43 -11.23 -8.97
C PHE A 168 -10.32 -10.91 -7.45
N VAL A 169 -9.83 -11.86 -6.65
CA VAL A 169 -9.69 -11.71 -5.18
C VAL A 169 -8.86 -10.48 -4.77
N CYS A 170 -7.84 -10.10 -5.54
CA CYS A 170 -7.06 -8.87 -5.31
C CYS A 170 -7.97 -7.62 -5.24
N ASN A 171 -8.87 -7.48 -6.21
CA ASN A 171 -9.80 -6.37 -6.29
C ASN A 171 -10.85 -6.42 -5.17
N ASP A 172 -11.37 -7.62 -4.86
CA ASP A 172 -12.30 -7.82 -3.75
C ASP A 172 -11.70 -7.32 -2.42
N VAL A 173 -10.45 -7.72 -2.10
CA VAL A 173 -9.72 -7.24 -0.92
C VAL A 173 -9.54 -5.72 -0.95
N ALA A 174 -9.09 -5.17 -2.07
CA ALA A 174 -8.87 -3.74 -2.22
C ALA A 174 -10.17 -2.95 -1.99
N TYR A 175 -11.29 -3.41 -2.53
CA TYR A 175 -12.59 -2.79 -2.37
C TYR A 175 -13.06 -2.84 -0.91
N GLN A 176 -13.06 -4.03 -0.29
CA GLN A 176 -13.52 -4.20 1.09
C GLN A 176 -12.70 -3.37 2.08
N LEU A 177 -11.36 -3.35 1.95
CA LEU A 177 -10.50 -2.53 2.80
C LEU A 177 -10.74 -1.03 2.59
N ALA A 178 -10.85 -0.57 1.33
CA ALA A 178 -11.14 0.83 1.03
C ALA A 178 -12.46 1.27 1.67
N ARG A 179 -13.53 0.46 1.54
CA ARG A 179 -14.83 0.69 2.19
C ARG A 179 -14.71 0.77 3.70
N TYR A 180 -13.99 -0.18 4.30
CA TYR A 180 -13.86 -0.32 5.76
C TYR A 180 -13.05 0.79 6.42
N LEU A 181 -11.96 1.22 5.76
CA LEU A 181 -10.96 2.16 6.30
C LEU A 181 -11.29 3.62 6.00
N LYS A 182 -12.04 3.91 4.94
CA LYS A 182 -12.51 5.26 4.59
C LYS A 182 -13.17 6.03 5.74
N PRO A 183 -14.16 5.50 6.49
CA PRO A 183 -14.75 6.22 7.62
C PRO A 183 -13.77 6.40 8.79
N LYS A 184 -12.75 5.54 8.90
CA LYS A 184 -11.67 5.64 9.90
C LYS A 184 -10.57 6.62 9.48
N LYS A 185 -10.62 7.14 8.25
CA LYS A 185 -9.59 7.99 7.63
C LYS A 185 -8.21 7.34 7.61
N ILE A 186 -8.15 6.01 7.54
CA ILE A 186 -6.92 5.25 7.41
C ILE A 186 -6.63 5.04 5.91
N PRO A 187 -5.49 5.55 5.40
CA PRO A 187 -5.11 5.35 4.01
C PRO A 187 -4.90 3.87 3.69
N SER A 188 -5.42 3.46 2.54
CA SER A 188 -5.24 2.10 2.01
C SER A 188 -4.92 2.12 0.53
N GLY A 189 -4.09 1.18 0.10
CA GLY A 189 -3.75 1.01 -1.30
C GLY A 189 -3.45 -0.43 -1.64
N PHE A 190 -3.32 -0.68 -2.94
CA PHE A 190 -3.03 -1.99 -3.49
C PHE A 190 -1.91 -1.84 -4.53
N ILE A 191 -0.91 -2.71 -4.47
CA ILE A 191 0.16 -2.76 -5.46
C ILE A 191 0.25 -4.17 -6.01
N HIS A 192 0.16 -4.28 -7.33
CA HIS A 192 0.52 -5.51 -7.99
C HIS A 192 2.04 -5.57 -8.22
N VAL A 193 2.63 -6.70 -7.86
CA VAL A 193 4.04 -7.01 -8.12
C VAL A 193 4.16 -8.08 -9.21
N PRO A 194 5.30 -8.13 -9.92
CA PRO A 194 5.58 -9.23 -10.84
C PRO A 194 5.58 -10.57 -10.13
N ALA A 195 5.18 -11.61 -10.85
CA ALA A 195 5.30 -12.98 -10.36
C ALA A 195 6.77 -13.45 -10.44
N PRO A 196 7.27 -14.29 -9.51
CA PRO A 196 8.64 -14.79 -9.55
C PRO A 196 8.98 -15.48 -10.88
N GLY A 197 10.19 -15.24 -11.39
CA GLY A 197 10.68 -15.78 -12.66
C GLY A 197 9.97 -15.24 -13.92
N ARG A 198 9.15 -14.20 -13.80
CA ARG A 198 8.44 -13.60 -14.94
C ARG A 198 9.25 -12.57 -15.72
N CYS A 199 10.23 -11.96 -15.06
CA CYS A 199 11.12 -10.99 -15.69
C CYS A 199 12.37 -11.65 -16.24
N GLU A 200 12.87 -11.13 -17.37
CA GLU A 200 14.09 -11.61 -18.03
C GLU A 200 15.30 -11.57 -17.08
N GLU A 201 15.34 -10.55 -16.22
CA GLU A 201 16.18 -10.50 -15.02
C GLU A 201 15.31 -10.83 -13.81
N ASP A 202 15.62 -11.95 -13.13
CA ASP A 202 14.93 -12.31 -11.88
C ASP A 202 15.23 -11.25 -10.83
N ARG A 203 14.26 -10.38 -10.58
CA ARG A 203 14.39 -9.28 -9.63
C ARG A 203 14.12 -9.78 -8.23
N PRO A 204 15.08 -9.67 -7.29
CA PRO A 204 14.88 -10.13 -5.94
C PRO A 204 13.75 -9.36 -5.26
N ALA A 205 12.90 -10.08 -4.53
CA ALA A 205 11.83 -9.46 -3.74
C ALA A 205 12.33 -8.37 -2.77
N SER A 206 13.58 -8.47 -2.31
CA SER A 206 14.24 -7.47 -1.47
C SER A 206 14.42 -6.11 -2.15
N GLU A 207 14.67 -6.10 -3.46
CA GLU A 207 14.81 -4.85 -4.22
C GLU A 207 13.45 -4.16 -4.38
N THR A 208 12.42 -4.91 -4.76
CA THR A 208 11.04 -4.39 -4.79
C THR A 208 10.61 -3.89 -3.41
N ALA A 209 10.89 -4.64 -2.34
CA ALA A 209 10.58 -4.22 -0.98
C ALA A 209 11.29 -2.92 -0.57
N GLY A 210 12.58 -2.75 -0.90
CA GLY A 210 13.32 -1.51 -0.64
C GLY A 210 12.67 -0.30 -1.30
N ARG A 211 12.20 -0.45 -2.54
CA ARG A 211 11.47 0.59 -3.29
C ARG A 211 10.10 0.88 -2.68
N LEU A 212 9.33 -0.16 -2.35
CA LEU A 212 8.03 0.00 -1.70
C LEU A 212 8.15 0.68 -0.34
N ARG A 213 9.20 0.39 0.44
CA ARG A 213 9.49 1.12 1.68
C ARG A 213 9.67 2.61 1.38
N ALA A 214 10.51 2.98 0.41
CA ALA A 214 10.74 4.37 0.05
C ALA A 214 9.44 5.09 -0.38
N MET A 215 8.61 4.44 -1.19
CA MET A 215 7.29 4.94 -1.57
C MET A 215 6.36 5.15 -0.37
N LEU A 216 6.30 4.18 0.55
CA LEU A 216 5.45 4.27 1.75
C LEU A 216 5.92 5.37 2.70
N MET A 217 7.23 5.60 2.81
CA MET A 217 7.76 6.73 3.59
C MET A 217 7.39 8.08 2.95
N ALA A 218 7.48 8.20 1.63
CA ALA A 218 7.00 9.39 0.91
C ALA A 218 5.49 9.59 1.05
N ALA A 219 4.71 8.51 1.02
CA ALA A 219 3.29 8.54 1.29
C ALA A 219 2.99 9.06 2.71
N ALA A 220 3.68 8.52 3.72
CA ALA A 220 3.54 8.96 5.10
C ALA A 220 3.82 10.46 5.24
N GLN A 221 4.92 10.94 4.66
CA GLN A 221 5.28 12.36 4.68
C GLN A 221 4.20 13.23 4.02
N SER A 222 3.77 12.88 2.81
CA SER A 222 2.71 13.62 2.09
C SER A 222 1.40 13.66 2.88
N LEU A 223 0.99 12.54 3.48
CA LEU A 223 -0.20 12.45 4.30
C LEU A 223 -0.08 13.27 5.59
N ASN A 224 1.09 13.31 6.22
CA ASN A 224 1.33 14.12 7.40
C ASN A 224 1.27 15.63 7.10
N ASP A 225 1.75 16.04 5.93
CA ASP A 225 1.72 17.44 5.50
C ASP A 225 0.30 17.90 5.12
N SER A 226 -0.52 17.00 4.57
CA SER A 226 -1.82 17.34 3.97
C SER A 226 -3.06 16.91 4.77
N ASN A 227 -2.95 15.97 5.71
CA ASN A 227 -4.09 15.39 6.43
C ASN A 227 -3.93 15.49 7.97
N PRO A 228 -4.65 16.42 8.63
CA PRO A 228 -4.64 16.55 10.09
C PRO A 228 -5.06 15.29 10.85
N ALA A 229 -5.90 14.44 10.25
CA ALA A 229 -6.30 13.16 10.86
C ALA A 229 -5.16 12.14 10.83
N PHE A 230 -4.32 12.17 9.80
CA PHE A 230 -3.12 11.33 9.73
C PHE A 230 -2.05 11.81 10.73
N LYS A 231 -1.86 13.13 10.85
CA LYS A 231 -0.95 13.73 11.85
C LYS A 231 -1.25 13.31 13.30
N GLY A 232 -2.54 13.11 13.62
CA GLY A 232 -2.96 12.63 14.94
C GLY A 232 -2.81 11.12 15.17
N THR A 233 -2.53 10.34 14.11
CA THR A 233 -2.39 8.87 14.17
C THR A 233 -0.94 8.40 14.02
N VAL A 234 -0.03 9.27 13.56
CA VAL A 234 1.37 8.92 13.33
C VAL A 234 2.29 10.03 13.83
N PRO A 235 3.08 9.80 14.88
CA PRO A 235 4.33 10.50 15.03
C PRO A 235 5.30 9.93 13.98
N ILE A 236 5.48 10.64 12.85
CA ILE A 236 6.62 10.33 11.98
C ILE A 236 7.85 10.73 12.79
N PRO A 237 8.83 9.84 12.96
CA PRO A 237 10.09 10.18 13.62
C PRO A 237 10.86 11.16 12.73
N CYS A 238 10.49 12.42 12.84
CA CYS A 238 11.28 13.56 12.45
C CYS A 238 12.19 13.84 13.64
N ASP A 239 13.49 13.58 13.48
CA ASP A 239 14.62 14.27 14.14
C ASP A 239 15.91 13.42 14.17
N THR A 240 15.97 12.27 13.48
CA THR A 240 17.27 11.66 13.17
C THR A 240 17.84 12.25 11.87
N PRO A 241 19.12 12.66 11.84
CA PRO A 241 19.76 13.22 10.63
C PRO A 241 19.68 12.30 9.41
N GLU A 242 19.71 10.98 9.62
CA GLU A 242 19.65 9.96 8.58
C GLU A 242 18.27 9.88 7.92
N VAL A 243 17.18 9.84 8.71
CA VAL A 243 15.81 9.82 8.18
C VAL A 243 15.47 11.16 7.52
N SER A 244 15.92 12.29 8.09
CA SER A 244 15.75 13.59 7.43
C SER A 244 16.50 13.68 6.11
N ALA A 245 17.69 13.08 5.99
CA ALA A 245 18.45 13.06 4.75
C ALA A 245 17.82 12.11 3.70
N GLU A 246 17.37 10.92 4.12
CA GLU A 246 16.68 9.94 3.26
C GLU A 246 15.35 10.53 2.75
N LEU A 247 14.51 11.09 3.63
CA LEU A 247 13.27 11.78 3.24
C LEU A 247 13.52 13.05 2.41
N LYS A 248 14.56 13.85 2.72
CA LYS A 248 14.92 15.02 1.89
C LYS A 248 15.36 14.60 0.49
N ALA A 249 16.18 13.56 0.37
CA ALA A 249 16.56 12.99 -0.92
C ALA A 249 15.34 12.48 -1.70
N LEU A 250 14.43 11.74 -1.05
CA LEU A 250 13.17 11.23 -1.64
C LEU A 250 12.17 12.34 -2.00
N SER A 251 12.13 13.43 -1.23
CA SER A 251 11.26 14.60 -1.48
C SER A 251 11.79 15.52 -2.58
N SER A 252 13.12 15.59 -2.77
CA SER A 252 13.75 16.34 -3.86
C SER A 252 13.46 15.76 -5.25
N PHE A 253 12.95 14.53 -5.29
CA PHE A 253 12.62 13.78 -6.49
C PHE A 253 11.21 14.02 -7.02
N ALA A 254 10.23 14.31 -6.15
CA ALA A 254 8.86 14.59 -6.57
C ALA A 254 8.72 16.02 -7.12
N SER A 255 9.29 16.25 -8.31
CA SER A 255 9.14 17.52 -9.00
C SER A 255 7.66 17.84 -9.22
N LYS A 256 7.28 19.12 -9.09
CA LYS A 256 5.91 19.58 -9.40
C LYS A 256 5.46 19.15 -10.80
N SER A 257 6.41 19.02 -11.74
CA SER A 257 6.21 18.47 -13.08
C SER A 257 5.83 17.00 -13.07
N CYS A 258 6.53 16.13 -12.32
CA CYS A 258 6.16 14.71 -12.22
C CYS A 258 4.75 14.55 -11.66
N LEU A 259 4.44 15.23 -10.56
CA LEU A 259 3.12 15.15 -9.92
C LEU A 259 1.99 15.53 -10.90
N ALA A 260 2.19 16.57 -11.72
CA ALA A 260 1.21 16.98 -12.72
C ALA A 260 1.04 15.94 -13.84
N ILE A 261 2.14 15.36 -14.32
CA ILE A 261 2.14 14.34 -15.37
C ILE A 261 1.43 13.07 -14.88
N VAL A 262 1.82 12.56 -13.71
CA VAL A 262 1.25 11.34 -13.13
C VAL A 262 -0.24 11.51 -12.83
N LYS A 263 -0.65 12.66 -12.28
CA LYS A 263 -2.08 12.95 -12.04
C LYS A 263 -2.89 12.94 -13.35
N LYS A 264 -2.34 13.51 -14.43
CA LYS A 264 -2.98 13.50 -15.74
C LYS A 264 -3.05 12.08 -16.32
N ASP A 265 -1.99 11.29 -16.18
CA ASP A 265 -1.96 9.90 -16.64
C ASP A 265 -2.98 9.03 -15.91
N ILE A 266 -3.05 9.12 -14.58
CA ILE A 266 -4.06 8.42 -13.76
C ILE A 266 -5.47 8.75 -14.24
N ALA A 267 -5.77 10.04 -14.45
CA ALA A 267 -7.10 10.47 -14.91
C ALA A 267 -7.43 9.91 -16.31
N ALA A 268 -6.45 9.89 -17.22
CA ALA A 268 -6.62 9.33 -18.56
C ALA A 268 -6.87 7.82 -18.53
N ARG A 269 -6.09 7.08 -17.73
CA ARG A 269 -6.25 5.62 -17.53
C ARG A 269 -7.61 5.27 -16.93
N ALA A 270 -8.06 6.01 -15.92
CA ALA A 270 -9.38 5.80 -15.34
C ALA A 270 -10.51 6.05 -16.35
N ALA A 271 -10.39 7.08 -17.20
CA ALA A 271 -11.35 7.35 -18.25
C ALA A 271 -11.39 6.24 -19.31
N GLU A 272 -10.24 5.69 -19.69
CA GLU A 272 -10.17 4.57 -20.64
C GLU A 272 -10.75 3.29 -20.05
N GLU A 273 -10.42 2.98 -18.81
CA GLU A 273 -10.92 1.78 -18.13
C GLU A 273 -12.45 1.85 -17.95
N ASN A 274 -13.01 3.04 -17.66
CA ASN A 274 -14.45 3.24 -17.62
C ASN A 274 -15.15 2.91 -18.95
N LYS A 275 -14.46 3.02 -20.09
CA LYS A 275 -15.00 2.67 -21.42
C LYS A 275 -15.17 1.15 -21.60
N LYS A 276 -14.38 0.33 -20.89
CA LYS A 276 -14.41 -1.14 -20.97
C LYS A 276 -15.58 -1.77 -20.23
N ILE A 277 -16.19 -1.04 -19.29
CA ILE A 277 -17.35 -1.53 -18.53
C ILE A 277 -18.48 -1.92 -19.48
N PRO A 278 -18.94 -3.19 -19.47
CA PRO A 278 -20.06 -3.64 -20.29
C PRO A 278 -21.29 -2.74 -20.12
N PRO A 279 -22.00 -2.37 -21.21
CA PRO A 279 -23.20 -1.53 -21.15
C PRO A 279 -24.27 -2.05 -20.18
N LEU A 280 -24.39 -3.38 -20.05
CA LEU A 280 -25.32 -4.05 -19.14
C LEU A 280 -25.02 -3.76 -17.66
N LEU A 281 -23.74 -3.58 -17.30
CA LEU A 281 -23.35 -3.16 -15.96
C LEU A 281 -23.59 -1.65 -15.78
N ARG A 282 -23.28 -0.81 -16.77
CA ARG A 282 -23.56 0.64 -16.71
C ARG A 282 -25.03 0.96 -16.43
N ALA A 283 -25.96 0.18 -17.01
CA ALA A 283 -27.40 0.35 -16.77
C ALA A 283 -27.81 0.05 -15.32
N LYS A 284 -27.20 -0.98 -14.70
CA LYS A 284 -27.41 -1.35 -13.29
C LYS A 284 -26.79 -0.35 -12.31
N TYR A 285 -25.80 0.43 -12.74
CA TYR A 285 -25.10 1.45 -11.94
C TYR A 285 -25.48 2.90 -12.27
N LYS A 286 -26.59 3.15 -12.99
CA LYS A 286 -27.10 4.50 -13.28
C LYS A 286 -27.32 5.28 -11.96
N GLY A 287 -26.40 6.19 -11.65
CA GLY A 287 -26.41 7.03 -10.43
C GLY A 287 -25.11 7.01 -9.62
N ALA A 288 -24.25 6.00 -9.80
CA ALA A 288 -22.92 5.98 -9.20
C ALA A 288 -22.04 7.02 -9.92
N LYS A 289 -21.56 8.04 -9.20
CA LYS A 289 -20.53 8.94 -9.73
C LYS A 289 -19.24 8.12 -9.98
N PRO A 290 -18.53 8.36 -11.10
CA PRO A 290 -17.24 7.76 -11.37
C PRO A 290 -16.19 8.15 -10.32
#